data_AF-A0A1Y1WY21-F1
#
_entry.id   AF-A0A1Y1WY21-F1
#
_cell.length_a   1.000
_cell.length_b   1.000
_cell.length_c   1.000
_cell.angle_alpha   90.00
_cell.angle_beta   90.00
_cell.angle_gamma   90.00
#
_symmetry.space_group_name_H-M   'P 1'
#
loop_
_entity.id
_entity.type
_entity.pdbx_description
1 polymer ?
#
loop_
_entity_poly.entity_id
_entity_poly.type
_entity_poly.pdbx_seq_one_letter_code
_entity_poly.pdbx_strand_id
1 'polypeptide(L)'
;MDYKFENDIHCRFNHFKGKVNDEKKNGNVMKIYENNSFTIKTYHYYFLDTVIDSHDLTFKVQYCECSLSDGHCSVALESSSSGKFYRLIVLFKLMNTQLQGMTFGDLFNYAKKIKDMPNYHYCNVVNTLFFSPHHKQYIKEKNVEILEKWPTYSNVKSIVKSSQRFPLIYTFNAAYGKYKDDKNGRKDGAFPIGSFEIQQVVSCRSKDSYFYSDVKREVFKRNDNDNYYYEPDCTWNTGKS
;
A
#
# COMPACT_ATOMS: atom_id res chain seq x y z
N MET A 1 -5.42 -15.04 15.62
CA MET A 1 -4.39 -15.50 14.68
C MET A 1 -3.45 -14.34 14.41
N ASP A 2 -2.17 -14.53 14.73
CA ASP A 2 -1.13 -13.54 14.45
C ASP A 2 -0.84 -13.51 12.96
N TYR A 3 -0.78 -12.31 12.38
CA TYR A 3 -0.35 -12.12 11.00
C TYR A 3 1.13 -12.51 10.89
N LYS A 4 1.46 -13.61 10.22
CA LYS A 4 2.85 -13.93 9.87
C LYS A 4 3.19 -13.31 8.52
N PHE A 5 3.44 -12.00 8.53
CA PHE A 5 4.14 -11.34 7.42
C PHE A 5 5.63 -11.63 7.54
N GLU A 6 6.28 -11.97 6.44
CA GLU A 6 7.72 -12.28 6.44
C GLU A 6 8.55 -11.12 5.89
N ASN A 7 7.95 -10.26 5.06
CA ASN A 7 8.65 -9.14 4.42
C ASN A 7 7.93 -7.82 4.64
N ASP A 8 8.74 -6.79 4.90
CA ASP A 8 8.31 -5.42 5.13
C ASP A 8 9.01 -4.51 4.10
N ILE A 9 8.27 -4.01 3.12
CA ILE A 9 8.81 -3.11 2.09
C ILE A 9 8.52 -1.67 2.51
N HIS A 10 9.55 -0.93 2.91
CA HIS A 10 9.40 0.48 3.26
C HIS A 10 9.11 1.32 2.02
N CYS A 11 7.98 2.03 2.04
CA CYS A 11 7.63 2.97 0.99
C CYS A 11 8.41 4.26 1.16
N ARG A 12 8.93 4.80 0.06
CA ARG A 12 9.47 6.16 0.03
C ARG A 12 8.34 7.18 -0.05
N PHE A 13 8.65 8.41 0.31
CA PHE A 13 7.72 9.52 0.21
C PHE A 13 8.31 10.65 -0.63
N ASN A 14 7.48 11.28 -1.44
CA ASN A 14 7.85 12.47 -2.18
C ASN A 14 6.64 13.38 -2.44
N HIS A 15 6.87 14.46 -3.19
CA HIS A 15 5.84 15.42 -3.55
C HIS A 15 5.31 15.25 -4.98
N PHE A 16 5.37 14.06 -5.59
CA PHE A 16 4.67 13.90 -6.88
C PHE A 16 3.18 14.18 -6.67
N LYS A 17 2.60 15.04 -7.49
CA LYS A 17 1.14 15.23 -7.53
C LYS A 17 0.61 14.41 -8.69
N GLY A 18 -0.40 13.58 -8.46
CA GLY A 18 -1.30 13.28 -9.58
C GLY A 18 -1.84 14.61 -10.10
N LYS A 19 -1.98 14.79 -11.41
CA LYS A 19 -2.69 15.97 -11.96
C LYS A 19 -4.18 15.88 -11.62
N VAL A 20 -4.53 16.04 -10.35
CA VAL A 20 -5.91 16.25 -9.93
C VAL A 20 -6.22 17.70 -10.30
N ASN A 21 -7.20 17.91 -11.18
CA ASN A 21 -7.79 19.22 -11.49
C ASN A 21 -8.58 19.75 -10.27
N ASP A 22 -7.94 19.85 -9.12
CA ASP A 22 -8.45 20.63 -8.00
C ASP A 22 -7.71 21.97 -8.02
N GLU A 23 -8.23 22.91 -8.82
CA GLU A 23 -7.83 24.32 -8.83
C GLU A 23 -8.00 25.01 -7.46
N LYS A 24 -8.39 24.29 -6.41
CA LYS A 24 -8.54 24.81 -5.05
C LYS A 24 -8.13 23.76 -4.02
N LYS A 25 -6.87 23.80 -3.60
CA LYS A 25 -6.46 23.85 -2.18
C LYS A 25 -4.95 23.82 -2.04
N ASN A 26 -4.38 25.00 -1.83
CA ASN A 26 -3.30 25.12 -0.85
C ASN A 26 -3.83 24.54 0.47
N GLY A 27 -3.21 23.48 1.02
CA GLY A 27 -3.11 23.44 2.48
C GLY A 27 -3.21 22.14 3.27
N ASN A 28 -3.39 20.92 2.74
CA ASN A 28 -3.34 19.73 3.62
C ASN A 28 -2.57 18.55 3.00
N VAL A 29 -1.26 18.54 3.25
CA VAL A 29 -0.38 17.40 3.06
C VAL A 29 -0.86 16.22 3.93
N MET A 30 -0.58 15.00 3.52
CA MET A 30 -0.72 13.78 4.30
C MET A 30 0.29 13.75 5.44
N LYS A 31 0.02 14.49 6.51
CA LYS A 31 0.92 14.59 7.68
C LYS A 31 1.22 13.24 8.34
N ILE A 32 0.32 12.25 8.22
CA ILE A 32 0.59 10.87 8.65
C ILE A 32 1.76 10.19 7.92
N TYR A 33 2.25 10.76 6.81
CA TYR A 33 3.43 10.29 6.08
C TYR A 33 4.70 11.11 6.38
N GLU A 34 4.57 12.24 7.07
CA GLU A 34 5.72 13.04 7.51
C GLU A 34 6.40 12.34 8.70
N ASN A 35 7.67 11.94 8.53
CA ASN A 35 8.52 11.31 9.55
C ASN A 35 8.08 9.91 10.02
N ASN A 36 7.38 9.16 9.17
CA ASN A 36 6.78 7.87 9.56
C ASN A 36 7.26 6.70 8.71
N SER A 37 7.04 5.49 9.22
CA SER A 37 7.25 4.25 8.47
C SER A 37 5.91 3.77 7.90
N PHE A 38 5.73 3.96 6.59
CA PHE A 38 4.70 3.28 5.82
C PHE A 38 5.30 2.09 5.09
N THR A 39 4.65 0.94 5.21
CA THR A 39 5.18 -0.29 4.60
C THR A 39 4.13 -1.11 3.87
N ILE A 40 4.60 -1.89 2.90
CA ILE A 40 3.85 -3.00 2.33
C ILE A 40 4.24 -4.26 3.07
N LYS A 41 3.28 -4.90 3.71
CA LYS A 41 3.48 -6.20 4.36
C LYS A 41 3.02 -7.32 3.46
N THR A 42 3.90 -8.29 3.21
CA THR A 42 3.65 -9.39 2.27
C THR A 42 4.18 -10.72 2.82
N TYR A 43 3.80 -11.80 2.16
CA TYR A 43 4.37 -13.13 2.32
C TYR A 43 5.28 -13.45 1.12
N HIS A 44 6.58 -13.71 1.34
CA HIS A 44 7.59 -13.93 0.28
C HIS A 44 7.62 -12.86 -0.83
N TYR A 45 7.40 -11.59 -0.46
CA TYR A 45 7.27 -10.44 -1.37
C TYR A 45 6.09 -10.53 -2.35
N TYR A 46 5.27 -11.57 -2.32
CA TYR A 46 4.21 -11.77 -3.29
C TYR A 46 3.07 -10.75 -3.13
N PHE A 47 2.57 -10.25 -4.25
CA PHE A 47 1.60 -9.16 -4.26
C PHE A 47 0.37 -9.39 -5.10
N LEU A 48 0.50 -9.98 -6.28
CA LEU A 48 -0.62 -10.41 -7.11
C LEU A 48 -0.17 -11.47 -8.12
N ASP A 49 -1.13 -12.20 -8.67
CA ASP A 49 -0.93 -13.05 -9.84
C ASP A 49 -1.67 -12.45 -11.04
N THR A 50 -1.07 -12.52 -12.23
CA THR A 50 -1.80 -12.22 -13.46
C THR A 50 -1.24 -12.93 -14.69
N VAL A 51 -2.01 -12.96 -15.77
CA VAL A 51 -1.60 -13.56 -17.05
C VAL A 51 -1.13 -12.48 -18.01
N ILE A 52 0.07 -12.64 -18.56
CA ILE A 52 0.63 -11.79 -19.62
C ILE A 52 1.24 -12.68 -20.70
N ASP A 53 0.84 -12.49 -21.96
CA ASP A 53 1.27 -13.33 -23.10
C ASP A 53 1.07 -14.84 -22.87
N SER A 54 -0.05 -15.23 -22.28
CA SER A 54 -0.36 -16.63 -21.93
C SER A 54 0.58 -17.27 -20.89
N HIS A 55 1.36 -16.46 -20.17
CA HIS A 55 2.13 -16.91 -19.01
C HIS A 55 1.42 -16.50 -17.72
N ASP A 56 1.19 -17.46 -16.82
CA ASP A 56 0.81 -17.20 -15.44
C ASP A 56 2.02 -16.64 -14.68
N LEU A 57 1.91 -15.41 -14.20
CA LEU A 57 3.00 -14.69 -13.55
C LEU A 57 2.61 -14.33 -12.13
N THR A 58 3.43 -14.75 -11.18
CA THR A 58 3.39 -14.28 -9.80
C THR A 58 4.31 -13.07 -9.65
N PHE A 59 3.73 -11.95 -9.24
CA PHE A 59 4.42 -10.67 -9.11
C PHE A 59 4.85 -10.42 -7.67
N LYS A 60 6.10 -9.99 -7.50
CA LYS A 60 6.70 -9.63 -6.22
C LYS A 60 6.89 -8.13 -6.09
N VAL A 61 6.64 -7.58 -4.91
CA VAL A 61 6.94 -6.18 -4.59
C VAL A 61 8.44 -5.93 -4.65
N GLN A 62 8.83 -4.88 -5.36
CA GLN A 62 10.21 -4.40 -5.43
C GLN A 62 10.35 -3.01 -4.83
N TYR A 63 9.41 -2.13 -5.13
CA TYR A 63 9.47 -0.74 -4.71
C TYR A 63 8.09 -0.18 -4.43
N CYS A 64 8.04 0.77 -3.51
CA CYS A 64 6.84 1.50 -3.18
C CYS A 64 7.20 2.96 -2.95
N GLU A 65 6.35 3.86 -3.44
CA GLU A 65 6.47 5.29 -3.20
C GLU A 65 5.09 5.91 -3.09
N CYS A 66 4.91 6.79 -2.12
CA CYS A 66 3.64 7.47 -1.89
C CYS A 66 3.80 8.99 -1.89
N SER A 67 2.77 9.66 -2.40
CA SER A 67 2.70 11.11 -2.39
C SER A 67 2.38 11.61 -1.00
N LEU A 68 3.22 12.53 -0.50
CA LEU A 68 2.90 13.35 0.66
C LEU A 68 1.70 14.26 0.38
N SER A 69 1.43 14.62 -0.87
CA SER A 69 0.41 15.63 -1.17
C SER A 69 -1.02 15.10 -1.08
N ASP A 70 -1.27 13.91 -1.60
CA ASP A 70 -2.62 13.36 -1.76
C ASP A 70 -2.76 11.93 -1.23
N GLY A 71 -1.65 11.32 -0.79
CA GLY A 71 -1.61 9.99 -0.19
C GLY A 71 -1.69 8.83 -1.17
N HIS A 72 -1.71 9.09 -2.48
CA HIS A 72 -1.69 8.04 -3.49
C HIS A 72 -0.33 7.34 -3.51
N CYS A 73 -0.31 6.07 -3.88
CA CYS A 73 0.91 5.27 -3.90
C CYS A 73 1.12 4.61 -5.25
N SER A 74 2.38 4.46 -5.65
CA SER A 74 2.80 3.63 -6.77
C SER A 74 3.59 2.45 -6.22
N VAL A 75 3.31 1.25 -6.73
CA VAL A 75 4.01 0.03 -6.32
C VAL A 75 4.56 -0.64 -7.56
N ALA A 76 5.87 -0.82 -7.59
CA ALA A 76 6.53 -1.59 -8.63
C ALA A 76 6.58 -3.06 -8.23
N LEU A 77 6.11 -3.90 -9.15
CA LEU A 77 6.09 -5.33 -9.03
C LEU A 77 6.89 -5.95 -10.18
N GLU A 78 7.62 -7.02 -9.90
CA GLU A 78 8.39 -7.75 -10.91
C GLU A 78 8.04 -9.23 -10.95
N SER A 79 8.14 -9.78 -12.15
CA SER A 79 8.10 -11.21 -12.43
C SER A 79 9.00 -11.52 -13.62
N SER A 80 9.34 -12.79 -13.79
CA SER A 80 10.16 -13.25 -14.92
C SER A 80 9.65 -14.61 -15.39
N SER A 81 9.54 -14.80 -16.69
CA SER A 81 9.17 -16.09 -17.29
C SER A 81 9.76 -16.21 -18.68
N SER A 82 10.21 -17.42 -19.02
CA SER A 82 10.64 -17.78 -20.38
C SER A 82 11.65 -16.80 -21.00
N GLY A 83 12.65 -16.38 -20.21
CA GLY A 83 13.70 -15.45 -20.66
C GLY A 83 13.25 -14.00 -20.87
N LYS A 84 12.06 -13.63 -20.36
CA LYS A 84 11.55 -12.26 -20.37
C LYS A 84 11.34 -11.76 -18.95
N PHE A 85 11.48 -10.45 -18.79
CA PHE A 85 11.23 -9.73 -17.56
C PHE A 85 9.96 -8.91 -17.69
N TYR A 86 9.15 -8.95 -16.65
CA TYR A 86 7.86 -8.30 -16.57
C TYR A 86 7.85 -7.36 -15.37
N ARG A 87 7.41 -6.13 -15.58
CA ARG A 87 7.21 -5.15 -14.51
C ARG A 87 5.81 -4.60 -14.60
N LEU A 88 5.11 -4.58 -13.47
CA LEU A 88 3.88 -3.83 -13.31
C LEU A 88 4.14 -2.66 -12.37
N ILE A 89 3.75 -1.46 -12.77
CA ILE A 89 3.70 -0.31 -11.86
C ILE A 89 2.23 -0.03 -11.59
N VAL A 90 1.78 -0.38 -10.39
CA VAL A 90 0.39 -0.30 -9.97
C VAL A 90 0.19 1.00 -9.19
N LEU A 91 -0.73 1.82 -9.67
CA LEU A 91 -1.06 3.10 -9.07
C LEU A 91 -2.33 2.96 -8.24
N PHE A 92 -2.22 3.34 -6.98
CA PHE A 92 -3.24 3.25 -5.96
C PHE A 92 -3.73 4.63 -5.56
N LYS A 93 -5.05 4.77 -5.48
CA LYS A 93 -5.73 5.93 -4.92
C LYS A 93 -6.22 5.66 -3.53
N LEU A 94 -5.89 6.57 -2.62
CA LEU A 94 -6.46 6.55 -1.27
C LEU A 94 -7.91 7.00 -1.34
N MET A 95 -8.82 6.12 -0.92
CA MET A 95 -10.27 6.39 -0.99
C MET A 95 -10.78 7.24 0.18
N ASN A 96 -9.97 7.43 1.23
CA ASN A 96 -10.37 8.16 2.43
C ASN A 96 -9.70 9.54 2.51
N THR A 97 -10.42 10.58 2.05
CA THR A 97 -9.94 11.97 2.10
C THR A 97 -9.86 12.55 3.51
N GLN A 98 -10.53 11.93 4.50
CA GLN A 98 -10.53 12.42 5.90
C GLN A 98 -9.15 12.30 6.57
N LEU A 99 -8.23 11.52 5.99
CA LEU A 99 -6.86 11.37 6.49
C LEU A 99 -5.97 12.56 6.17
N GLN A 100 -6.39 13.45 5.26
CA GLN A 100 -5.62 14.64 4.90
C GLN A 100 -5.46 15.56 6.12
N GLY A 101 -4.22 15.97 6.40
CA GLY A 101 -3.90 16.81 7.55
C GLY A 101 -3.93 16.13 8.92
N MET A 102 -4.33 14.85 9.02
CA MET A 102 -4.26 14.10 10.28
C MET A 102 -2.81 13.75 10.63
N THR A 103 -2.48 13.74 11.91
CA THR A 103 -1.21 13.25 12.46
C THR A 103 -1.40 11.87 13.10
N PHE A 104 -0.30 11.21 13.48
CA PHE A 104 -0.41 10.00 14.31
C PHE A 104 -1.00 10.25 15.69
N GLY A 105 -0.82 11.45 16.27
CA GLY A 105 -1.50 11.82 17.50
C GLY A 105 -3.02 11.80 17.34
N ASP A 106 -3.52 12.29 16.22
CA ASP A 106 -4.95 12.27 15.89
C ASP A 106 -5.46 10.84 15.68
N LEU A 107 -4.71 10.01 14.94
CA LEU A 107 -5.05 8.60 14.74
C LEU A 107 -5.04 7.81 16.05
N PHE A 108 -4.08 8.06 16.94
CA PHE A 108 -4.02 7.42 18.26
C PHE A 108 -5.20 7.85 19.13
N ASN A 109 -5.56 9.13 19.14
CA ASN A 109 -6.73 9.61 19.88
C ASN A 109 -8.04 9.03 19.33
N TYR A 110 -8.15 8.88 18.01
CA TYR A 110 -9.26 8.20 17.36
C TYR A 110 -9.30 6.70 17.74
N ALA A 111 -8.15 6.02 17.75
CA ALA A 111 -8.01 4.64 18.21
C ALA A 111 -8.52 4.45 19.64
N LYS A 112 -8.10 5.34 20.55
CA LYS A 112 -8.48 5.30 21.96
C LYS A 112 -10.00 5.34 22.13
N LYS A 113 -10.68 6.19 21.35
CA LYS A 113 -12.15 6.32 21.39
C LYS A 113 -12.85 5.07 20.87
N ILE A 114 -12.41 4.54 19.72
CA ILE A 114 -13.10 3.41 19.07
C ILE A 114 -12.87 2.08 19.78
N LYS A 115 -11.67 1.88 20.33
CA LYS A 115 -11.31 0.65 21.03
C LYS A 115 -11.64 0.68 22.52
N ASP A 116 -12.35 1.71 22.98
CA ASP A 116 -12.65 1.96 24.39
C ASP A 116 -11.42 1.77 25.29
N MET A 117 -10.29 2.35 24.86
CA MET A 117 -9.04 2.17 25.57
C MET A 117 -9.09 2.87 26.92
N PRO A 118 -8.64 2.23 28.02
CA PRO A 118 -8.65 2.86 29.33
C PRO A 118 -7.91 4.21 29.32
N ASN A 119 -8.38 5.14 30.15
CA ASN A 119 -7.77 6.46 30.26
C ASN A 119 -6.47 6.44 31.09
N TYR A 120 -5.41 5.90 30.50
CA TYR A 120 -4.06 5.92 31.07
C TYR A 120 -3.24 7.10 30.56
N HIS A 121 -2.16 7.41 31.29
CA HIS A 121 -1.08 8.25 30.78
C HIS A 121 -0.21 7.41 29.83
N TYR A 122 -0.43 7.57 28.52
CA TYR A 122 0.32 6.87 27.48
C TYR A 122 1.61 7.64 27.15
N CYS A 123 2.74 6.96 27.15
CA CYS A 123 4.05 7.48 26.78
C CYS A 123 4.71 6.56 25.74
N ASN A 124 5.68 7.08 24.97
CA ASN A 124 6.42 6.31 23.96
C ASN A 124 5.52 5.52 23.00
N VAL A 125 4.63 6.22 22.28
CA VAL A 125 3.73 5.59 21.31
C VAL A 125 4.51 5.37 20.00
N VAL A 126 4.74 4.10 19.65
CA VAL A 126 5.28 3.71 18.35
C VAL A 126 4.11 3.51 17.40
N ASN A 127 4.13 4.25 16.29
CA ASN A 127 3.05 4.28 15.31
C ASN A 127 3.56 3.79 13.96
N THR A 128 2.81 2.92 13.30
CA THR A 128 3.15 2.45 11.95
C THR A 128 1.90 2.35 11.09
N LEU A 129 2.08 2.56 9.79
CA LEU A 129 1.07 2.33 8.78
C LEU A 129 1.54 1.19 7.91
N PHE A 130 0.63 0.28 7.56
CA PHE A 130 0.91 -0.67 6.52
C PHE A 130 -0.32 -0.95 5.67
N PHE A 131 -0.10 -1.45 4.47
CA PHE A 131 -1.12 -2.14 3.70
C PHE A 131 -0.61 -3.50 3.27
N SER A 132 -1.53 -4.40 2.97
CA SER A 132 -1.23 -5.77 2.59
C SER A 132 -2.10 -6.18 1.39
N PRO A 133 -1.55 -6.94 0.42
CA PRO A 133 -2.34 -7.54 -0.65
C PRO A 133 -3.20 -8.71 -0.16
N HIS A 134 -2.93 -9.25 1.03
CA HIS A 134 -3.66 -10.36 1.61
C HIS A 134 -4.98 -9.90 2.25
N HIS A 135 -6.05 -10.61 1.92
CA HIS A 135 -7.37 -10.43 2.52
C HIS A 135 -7.67 -11.59 3.47
N LYS A 136 -8.48 -11.33 4.49
CA LYS A 136 -9.03 -12.40 5.31
C LYS A 136 -10.29 -12.93 4.63
N GLN A 137 -10.35 -14.24 4.43
CA GLN A 137 -11.58 -14.91 4.04
C GLN A 137 -12.03 -15.81 5.19
N TYR A 138 -13.29 -15.66 5.59
CA TYR A 138 -13.92 -16.58 6.51
C TYR A 138 -14.41 -17.80 5.73
N ILE A 139 -13.78 -18.96 5.93
CA ILE A 139 -14.26 -20.21 5.32
C ILE A 139 -15.29 -20.83 6.26
N LYS A 140 -16.55 -20.52 6.01
CA LYS A 140 -17.70 -20.92 6.83
C LYS A 140 -17.78 -22.42 7.08
N GLU A 141 -17.39 -23.24 6.10
CA GLU A 141 -17.40 -24.70 6.17
C GLU A 141 -16.36 -25.27 7.13
N LYS A 142 -15.24 -24.56 7.33
CA LYS A 142 -14.15 -25.00 8.21
C LYS A 142 -14.18 -24.31 9.57
N ASN A 143 -15.07 -23.32 9.77
CA ASN A 143 -15.13 -22.48 10.96
C ASN A 143 -13.76 -21.85 11.31
N VAL A 144 -12.96 -21.55 10.28
CA VAL A 144 -11.58 -21.04 10.40
C VAL A 144 -11.46 -19.79 9.53
N GLU A 145 -10.88 -18.74 10.11
CA GLU A 145 -10.35 -17.62 9.35
C GLU A 145 -9.06 -18.06 8.66
N ILE A 146 -9.01 -17.97 7.33
CA ILE A 146 -7.78 -18.20 6.57
C ILE A 146 -7.34 -16.87 5.95
N LEU A 147 -6.05 -16.60 6.00
CA LEU A 147 -5.45 -15.59 5.15
C LEU A 147 -5.50 -16.10 3.71
N GLU A 148 -6.29 -15.44 2.86
CA GLU A 148 -6.21 -15.72 1.42
C GLU A 148 -4.83 -15.32 0.88
N LYS A 149 -4.45 -15.98 -0.21
CA LYS A 149 -3.31 -15.55 -1.04
C LYS A 149 -3.61 -14.14 -1.58
N TRP A 150 -2.56 -13.47 -2.05
CA TRP A 150 -2.69 -12.24 -2.82
C TRP A 150 -3.67 -12.40 -4.00
N PRO A 151 -4.25 -11.31 -4.53
CA PRO A 151 -5.24 -11.42 -5.61
C PRO A 151 -4.69 -12.01 -6.90
N THR A 152 -5.54 -12.75 -7.59
CA THR A 152 -5.27 -13.32 -8.92
C THR A 152 -6.18 -12.67 -9.96
N TYR A 153 -5.60 -12.24 -11.08
CA TYR A 153 -6.30 -11.56 -12.17
C TYR A 153 -6.11 -12.27 -13.50
N SER A 154 -7.16 -12.41 -14.29
CA SER A 154 -7.11 -13.08 -15.60
C SER A 154 -6.23 -12.39 -16.64
N ASN A 155 -5.92 -11.10 -16.48
CA ASN A 155 -5.00 -10.32 -17.30
C ASN A 155 -4.79 -8.92 -16.66
N VAL A 156 -3.86 -8.13 -17.19
CA VAL A 156 -3.58 -6.77 -16.68
C VAL A 156 -4.81 -5.87 -16.71
N LYS A 157 -5.68 -6.00 -17.72
CA LYS A 157 -6.91 -5.19 -17.84
C LYS A 157 -7.92 -5.52 -16.74
N SER A 158 -7.97 -6.76 -16.24
CA SER A 158 -8.86 -7.12 -15.14
C SER A 158 -8.37 -6.59 -13.78
N ILE A 159 -7.08 -6.26 -13.64
CA ILE A 159 -6.54 -5.61 -12.43
C ILE A 159 -7.23 -4.25 -12.22
N VAL A 160 -7.24 -3.38 -13.22
CA VAL A 160 -7.83 -2.02 -13.10
C VAL A 160 -9.36 -2.03 -13.07
N LYS A 161 -10.00 -3.06 -13.63
CA LYS A 161 -11.46 -3.24 -13.57
C LYS A 161 -11.95 -3.82 -12.24
N SER A 162 -11.04 -4.36 -11.42
CA SER A 162 -11.40 -4.96 -10.15
C SER A 162 -11.99 -3.92 -9.19
N SER A 163 -13.05 -4.28 -8.47
CA SER A 163 -13.59 -3.48 -7.36
C SER A 163 -12.84 -3.72 -6.04
N GLN A 164 -11.75 -4.49 -6.08
CA GLN A 164 -10.98 -4.85 -4.90
C GLN A 164 -10.33 -3.62 -4.26
N ARG A 165 -10.48 -3.53 -2.94
CA ARG A 165 -9.88 -2.49 -2.12
C ARG A 165 -8.88 -3.10 -1.17
N PHE A 166 -7.79 -2.37 -0.95
CA PHE A 166 -6.68 -2.81 -0.11
C PHE A 166 -6.69 -1.96 1.17
N PRO A 167 -6.89 -2.56 2.35
CA PRO A 167 -7.04 -1.78 3.57
C PRO A 167 -5.71 -1.11 3.96
N LEU A 168 -5.79 0.18 4.29
CA LEU A 168 -4.73 0.89 4.99
C LEU A 168 -4.91 0.64 6.49
N ILE A 169 -3.98 -0.08 7.08
CA ILE A 169 -3.99 -0.44 8.50
C ILE A 169 -3.08 0.50 9.27
N TYR A 170 -3.60 1.02 10.37
CA TYR A 170 -2.82 1.70 11.38
C TYR A 170 -2.60 0.78 12.57
N THR A 171 -1.38 0.75 13.07
CA THR A 171 -1.03 0.04 14.29
C THR A 171 -0.26 0.93 15.24
N PHE A 172 -0.44 0.67 16.52
CA PHE A 172 0.29 1.35 17.58
C PHE A 172 0.80 0.34 18.61
N ASN A 173 1.90 0.69 19.27
CA ASN A 173 2.36 0.10 20.51
C ASN A 173 2.66 1.24 21.49
N ALA A 174 1.82 1.39 22.51
CA ALA A 174 1.88 2.48 23.46
C ALA A 174 2.24 1.94 24.85
N ALA A 175 3.32 2.45 25.44
CA ALA A 175 3.59 2.21 26.86
C ALA A 175 2.67 3.09 27.72
N TYR A 176 2.37 2.66 28.94
CA TYR A 176 1.65 3.47 29.92
C TYR A 176 2.19 3.24 31.33
N GLY A 177 2.15 4.27 32.18
CA GLY A 177 2.79 4.24 33.51
C GLY A 177 2.51 5.48 34.35
N LYS A 178 2.79 5.40 35.65
CA LYS A 178 2.56 6.49 36.63
C LYS A 178 3.77 7.43 36.58
N TYR A 179 3.56 8.66 36.12
CA TYR A 179 4.50 9.80 36.08
C TYR A 179 6.02 9.51 36.13
N LYS A 180 6.66 9.83 35.00
CA LYS A 180 8.07 10.08 34.73
C LYS A 180 9.04 8.94 34.45
N ASP A 181 9.13 7.79 35.14
CA ASP A 181 10.24 6.86 34.82
C ASP A 181 9.93 5.34 34.82
N ASP A 182 8.77 4.89 35.33
CA ASP A 182 8.42 3.46 35.32
C ASP A 182 7.28 3.12 34.35
N LYS A 183 7.59 2.32 33.32
CA LYS A 183 6.63 1.77 32.35
C LYS A 183 5.87 0.61 33.01
N ASN A 184 4.59 0.81 33.35
CA ASN A 184 3.78 -0.19 34.05
C ASN A 184 3.06 -1.17 33.10
N GLY A 185 3.00 -0.88 31.81
CA GLY A 185 2.38 -1.77 30.83
C GLY A 185 2.48 -1.29 29.39
N ARG A 186 1.94 -2.09 28.49
CA ARG A 186 1.83 -1.81 27.05
C ARG A 186 0.42 -2.09 26.54
N LYS A 187 -0.03 -1.25 25.61
CA LYS A 187 -1.21 -1.49 24.79
C LYS A 187 -0.83 -1.39 23.34
N ASP A 188 -1.14 -2.43 22.59
CA ASP A 188 -1.06 -2.44 21.15
C ASP A 188 -2.44 -2.57 20.52
N GLY A 189 -2.52 -2.23 19.25
CA GLY A 189 -3.75 -2.35 18.49
C GLY A 189 -3.49 -2.19 17.00
N ALA A 190 -4.42 -2.75 16.22
CA ALA A 190 -4.47 -2.64 14.78
C ALA A 190 -5.91 -2.40 14.34
N PHE A 191 -6.12 -1.46 13.42
CA PHE A 191 -7.43 -1.26 12.81
C PHE A 191 -7.31 -0.56 11.44
N PRO A 192 -8.28 -0.80 10.53
CA PRO A 192 -8.31 -0.12 9.24
C PRO A 192 -8.71 1.36 9.42
N ILE A 193 -7.98 2.24 8.74
CA ILE A 193 -8.24 3.69 8.74
C ILE A 193 -8.61 4.22 7.35
N GLY A 194 -8.51 3.39 6.32
CA GLY A 194 -8.84 3.73 4.95
C GLY A 194 -8.64 2.54 4.04
N SER A 195 -8.75 2.79 2.74
CA SER A 195 -8.43 1.78 1.74
C SER A 195 -7.87 2.41 0.48
N PHE A 196 -7.04 1.64 -0.21
CA PHE A 196 -6.52 1.93 -1.52
C PHE A 196 -7.34 1.21 -2.59
N GLU A 197 -7.50 1.86 -3.74
CA GLU A 197 -8.08 1.26 -4.94
C GLU A 197 -7.11 1.40 -6.10
N ILE A 198 -6.97 0.34 -6.90
CA ILE A 198 -6.13 0.37 -8.10
C ILE A 198 -6.79 1.25 -9.16
N GLN A 199 -6.07 2.27 -9.61
CA GLN A 199 -6.53 3.22 -10.62
C GLN A 199 -5.93 2.96 -11.99
N GLN A 200 -4.65 2.59 -12.02
CA GLN A 200 -3.89 2.40 -13.24
C GLN A 200 -2.83 1.34 -13.05
N VAL A 201 -2.51 0.62 -14.12
CA VAL A 201 -1.37 -0.29 -14.20
C VAL A 201 -0.58 0.04 -15.45
N VAL A 202 0.71 0.34 -15.28
CA VAL A 202 1.69 0.36 -16.37
C VAL A 202 2.29 -1.04 -16.45
N SER A 203 2.08 -1.72 -17.57
CA SER A 203 2.66 -3.03 -17.86
C SER A 203 3.87 -2.87 -18.76
N CYS A 204 4.98 -3.46 -18.36
CA CYS A 204 6.25 -3.40 -19.07
C CYS A 204 6.76 -4.82 -19.28
N ARG A 205 7.27 -5.07 -20.48
CA ARG A 205 7.93 -6.33 -20.84
C ARG A 205 9.22 -6.02 -21.57
N SER A 206 10.31 -6.66 -21.16
CA SER A 206 11.60 -6.57 -21.83
C SER A 206 12.35 -7.92 -21.82
N LYS A 207 13.35 -8.04 -22.69
CA LYS A 207 14.38 -9.08 -22.60
C LYS A 207 15.49 -8.70 -21.61
N ASP A 208 15.59 -7.41 -21.28
CA ASP A 208 16.52 -6.85 -20.31
C ASP A 208 15.81 -6.68 -18.95
N SER A 209 16.44 -7.19 -17.88
CA SER A 209 15.91 -7.09 -16.51
C SER A 209 15.82 -5.67 -15.98
N TYR A 210 16.56 -4.74 -16.58
CA TYR A 210 16.55 -3.34 -16.16
C TYR A 210 15.57 -2.46 -16.96
N PHE A 211 14.94 -3.03 -17.99
CA PHE A 211 13.99 -2.33 -18.86
C PHE A 211 14.59 -1.09 -19.55
N TYR A 212 15.87 -1.11 -19.94
CA TYR A 212 16.48 0.02 -20.67
C TYR A 212 16.30 -0.06 -22.19
N SER A 213 16.13 -1.26 -22.74
CA SER A 213 15.95 -1.48 -24.18
C SER A 213 14.85 -2.48 -24.48
N ASP A 214 14.33 -2.43 -25.71
CA ASP A 214 13.30 -3.34 -26.24
C ASP A 214 12.06 -3.50 -25.34
N VAL A 215 11.69 -2.40 -24.66
CA VAL A 215 10.57 -2.40 -23.72
C VAL A 215 9.27 -2.22 -24.46
N LYS A 216 8.38 -3.22 -24.33
CA LYS A 216 6.97 -3.05 -24.67
C LYS A 216 6.23 -2.54 -23.45
N ARG A 217 5.65 -1.35 -23.57
CA ARG A 217 4.91 -0.65 -22.51
C ARG A 217 3.45 -0.51 -22.91
N GLU A 218 2.56 -0.88 -22.00
CA GLU A 218 1.12 -0.69 -22.13
C GLU A 218 0.56 -0.07 -20.85
N VAL A 219 -0.43 0.81 -20.98
CA VAL A 219 -1.05 1.48 -19.83
C VAL A 219 -2.53 1.13 -19.80
N PHE A 220 -2.97 0.61 -18.65
CA PHE A 220 -4.35 0.26 -18.39
C PHE A 220 -4.89 1.19 -17.31
N LYS A 221 -6.05 1.78 -17.54
CA LYS A 221 -6.69 2.73 -16.62
C LYS A 221 -8.13 2.31 -16.34
N ARG A 222 -8.62 2.71 -15.18
CA ARG A 222 -10.05 2.64 -14.85
C ARG A 222 -10.82 3.68 -15.67
N ASN A 223 -11.99 3.30 -16.19
CA ASN A 223 -12.76 4.13 -17.12
C ASN A 223 -13.40 5.38 -16.48
N ASP A 224 -13.56 5.40 -15.15
CA ASP A 224 -14.18 6.45 -14.36
C ASP A 224 -13.14 7.48 -13.83
N ASN A 225 -11.89 7.41 -14.30
CA ASN A 225 -10.77 8.10 -13.67
C ASN A 225 -9.93 8.95 -14.64
N ASP A 226 -10.54 9.99 -15.22
CA ASP A 226 -9.85 10.92 -16.12
C ASP A 226 -8.85 11.85 -15.41
N ASN A 227 -8.92 11.97 -14.07
CA ASN A 227 -8.23 13.02 -13.31
C ASN A 227 -7.03 12.56 -12.46
N TYR A 228 -6.62 11.28 -12.49
CA TYR A 228 -5.39 10.84 -11.84
C TYR A 228 -4.41 10.29 -12.87
N TYR A 229 -3.52 11.15 -13.34
CA TYR A 229 -2.49 10.83 -14.31
C TYR A 229 -1.10 10.94 -13.69
N TYR A 230 -0.50 9.80 -13.39
CA TYR A 230 0.93 9.63 -13.18
C TYR A 230 1.34 8.43 -14.03
N GLU A 231 2.35 8.56 -14.87
CA GLU A 231 2.75 7.51 -15.80
C GLU A 231 4.24 7.24 -15.66
N PRO A 232 4.64 6.51 -14.60
CA PRO A 232 6.04 6.21 -14.38
C PRO A 232 6.59 5.36 -15.53
N ASP A 233 7.87 5.57 -15.83
CA ASP A 233 8.61 4.78 -16.81
C ASP A 233 8.86 3.36 -16.31
N CYS A 234 9.08 2.43 -17.24
CA CYS A 234 9.37 1.03 -16.92
C CYS A 234 10.67 0.85 -16.11
N THR A 235 11.56 1.83 -16.14
CA THR A 235 12.82 1.88 -15.37
C THR A 235 12.64 2.50 -13.98
N TRP A 236 11.42 2.88 -13.58
CA TRP A 236 11.17 3.56 -12.31
C TRP A 236 11.72 2.73 -11.13
N ASN A 237 12.73 3.27 -10.44
CA ASN A 237 13.46 2.65 -9.33
C ASN A 237 14.22 1.34 -9.69
N THR A 238 14.65 1.14 -10.95
CA THR A 238 15.51 -0.01 -11.32
C THR A 238 17.01 0.21 -11.06
N GLY A 239 17.41 1.34 -10.45
CA GLY A 239 18.72 1.50 -9.84
C GLY A 239 19.84 2.13 -10.69
N LYS A 240 19.56 2.82 -11.80
CA LYS A 240 20.48 3.83 -12.36
C LYS A 240 19.73 5.11 -12.69
N SER A 241 20.12 6.19 -12.01
CA SER A 241 20.01 7.58 -12.47
C SER A 241 21.15 7.89 -13.41
#